data_AF-A0A563EZS9-F1
#
_entry.id   AF-A0A563EZS9-F1
#
_cell.length_a   1.000
_cell.length_b   1.000
_cell.length_c   1.000
_cell.angle_alpha   90.00
_cell.angle_beta   90.00
_cell.angle_gamma   90.00
#
_symmetry.space_group_name_H-M   'P 1'
#
loop_
_entity.id
_entity.type
_entity.pdbx_description
1 polymer ?
#
loop_
_entity_poly.entity_id
_entity_poly.type
_entity_poly.pdbx_seq_one_letter_code
_entity_poly.pdbx_strand_id
1 'polypeptide(L)'
;MKLFSTAVLALSLTSINPATAMAGVGEDVEPHSATSASTSSAKSVTVTCPNGWKVVGTGGAVTGDRTAITRIKPKADLSGVEVHATEFGSGTPLPWTVTARANCAPGDFSLASKNGAQTAEASCPTGTKSLGVGAEIVDAVNGVHLTHLAPQGNLKGATAEAEGPAGTWSVTAYAICGKSSGAVLRSGGSSVVIGPNGSKSVSCQGDEKVISAGGSVAGKAIIGDVLPYESAAWLTGQARDAQTQQIRWSITPYAVCSL
;
A
#
# COMPACT_ATOMS: atom_id res chain seq x y z
N MET A 1 -4.62 -71.44 -39.77
CA MET A 1 -5.44 -71.30 -38.54
C MET A 1 -4.55 -70.73 -37.45
N LYS A 2 -4.61 -69.42 -37.18
CA LYS A 2 -3.94 -68.76 -36.06
C LYS A 2 -4.96 -67.81 -35.41
N LEU A 3 -5.34 -68.14 -34.18
CA LEU A 3 -6.21 -67.34 -33.31
C LEU A 3 -5.36 -66.21 -32.70
N PHE A 4 -5.85 -64.97 -32.75
CA PHE A 4 -5.31 -63.87 -31.95
C PHE A 4 -6.33 -63.45 -30.90
N SER A 5 -5.90 -63.59 -29.65
CA SER A 5 -6.62 -63.35 -28.40
C SER A 5 -6.69 -61.83 -28.12
N THR A 6 -7.88 -61.32 -27.82
CA THR A 6 -8.12 -59.90 -27.51
C THR A 6 -8.18 -59.75 -25.98
N ALA A 7 -7.21 -59.06 -25.39
CA ALA A 7 -7.20 -58.72 -23.96
C ALA A 7 -7.96 -57.40 -23.75
N VAL A 8 -8.98 -57.43 -22.89
CA VAL A 8 -9.76 -56.25 -22.48
C VAL A 8 -9.11 -55.64 -21.24
N LEU A 9 -8.63 -54.40 -21.36
CA LEU A 9 -8.05 -53.62 -20.26
C LEU A 9 -9.17 -52.82 -19.58
N ALA A 10 -9.52 -53.19 -18.34
CA ALA A 10 -10.52 -52.47 -17.54
C ALA A 10 -9.84 -51.31 -16.78
N LEU A 11 -10.09 -50.06 -17.20
CA LEU A 11 -9.71 -48.87 -16.45
C LEU A 11 -10.72 -48.64 -15.32
N SER A 12 -10.26 -48.70 -14.07
CA SER A 12 -11.02 -48.29 -12.90
C SER A 12 -10.97 -46.76 -12.77
N LEU A 13 -12.15 -46.13 -12.81
CA LEU A 13 -12.34 -44.70 -12.60
C LEU A 13 -12.38 -44.43 -11.09
N THR A 14 -11.31 -43.89 -10.53
CA THR A 14 -11.34 -43.31 -9.17
C THR A 14 -12.01 -41.93 -9.24
N SER A 15 -13.06 -41.73 -8.44
CA SER A 15 -13.73 -40.44 -8.30
C SER A 15 -12.82 -39.46 -7.57
N ILE A 16 -12.33 -38.45 -8.27
CA ILE A 16 -11.61 -37.31 -7.70
C ILE A 16 -12.68 -36.34 -7.17
N ASN A 17 -12.83 -36.23 -5.84
CA ASN A 17 -13.67 -35.18 -5.28
C ASN A 17 -12.97 -33.83 -5.52
N PRO A 18 -13.68 -32.79 -6.02
CA PRO A 18 -13.13 -31.45 -6.08
C PRO A 18 -12.93 -30.94 -4.65
N ALA A 19 -11.69 -30.64 -4.29
CA ALA A 19 -11.40 -29.86 -3.10
C ALA A 19 -11.99 -28.46 -3.33
N THR A 20 -12.93 -28.03 -2.49
CA THR A 20 -13.36 -26.63 -2.43
C THR A 20 -12.15 -25.79 -2.00
N ALA A 21 -11.51 -25.14 -2.96
CA ALA A 21 -10.51 -24.12 -2.70
C ALA A 21 -11.20 -22.97 -1.97
N MET A 22 -10.66 -22.57 -0.81
CA MET A 22 -11.04 -21.29 -0.23
C MET A 22 -10.51 -20.21 -1.17
N ALA A 23 -11.40 -19.46 -1.81
CA ALA A 23 -11.04 -18.34 -2.66
C ALA A 23 -10.11 -17.39 -1.88
N GLY A 24 -8.87 -17.27 -2.34
CA GLY A 24 -7.94 -16.27 -1.88
C GLY A 24 -8.34 -14.91 -2.46
N VAL A 25 -7.96 -13.83 -1.79
CA VAL A 25 -8.30 -12.47 -2.21
C VAL A 25 -7.70 -12.10 -3.58
N GLY A 26 -6.74 -12.87 -4.15
CA GLY A 26 -6.00 -12.49 -5.36
C GLY A 26 -6.66 -12.77 -6.73
N GLU A 27 -7.73 -13.57 -6.80
CA GLU A 27 -8.38 -13.84 -8.10
C GLU A 27 -9.19 -12.62 -8.60
N ASP A 28 -9.84 -11.86 -7.69
CA ASP A 28 -10.75 -10.75 -8.02
C ASP A 28 -10.29 -9.37 -7.50
N VAL A 29 -8.98 -9.09 -7.50
CA VAL A 29 -8.47 -7.74 -7.16
C VAL A 29 -8.44 -6.86 -8.41
N GLU A 30 -9.17 -5.75 -8.37
CA GLU A 30 -9.16 -4.74 -9.43
C GLU A 30 -8.58 -3.40 -8.95
N PRO A 31 -7.62 -2.82 -9.70
CA PRO A 31 -7.08 -1.51 -9.39
C PRO A 31 -8.00 -0.39 -9.89
N HIS A 32 -8.28 0.56 -9.01
CA HIS A 32 -9.00 1.80 -9.31
C HIS A 32 -8.15 3.01 -8.95
N SER A 33 -8.37 4.12 -9.68
CA SER A 33 -7.68 5.38 -9.40
C SER A 33 -8.53 6.61 -9.67
N ALA A 34 -8.23 7.68 -8.93
CA ALA A 34 -8.75 9.02 -9.21
C ALA A 34 -7.62 10.04 -9.05
N THR A 35 -7.58 11.04 -9.93
CA THR A 35 -6.56 12.09 -9.92
C THR A 35 -7.21 13.45 -9.74
N SER A 36 -6.64 14.28 -8.87
CA SER A 36 -7.12 15.64 -8.62
C SER A 36 -6.89 16.55 -9.84
N ALA A 37 -7.53 17.72 -9.83
CA ALA A 37 -7.13 18.81 -10.71
C ALA A 37 -5.67 19.23 -10.48
N SER A 38 -5.03 19.77 -11.53
CA SER A 38 -3.67 20.30 -11.49
C SER A 38 -3.69 21.77 -11.05
N THR A 39 -3.30 22.04 -9.81
CA THR A 39 -3.32 23.37 -9.16
C THR A 39 -2.15 23.49 -8.17
N SER A 40 -1.84 24.68 -7.67
CA SER A 40 -0.77 24.93 -6.68
C SER A 40 -1.31 25.09 -5.25
N SER A 41 -2.21 24.21 -4.83
CA SER A 41 -2.85 24.25 -3.51
C SER A 41 -2.90 22.86 -2.90
N ALA A 42 -2.90 22.75 -1.57
CA ALA A 42 -3.19 21.48 -0.90
C ALA A 42 -4.52 20.90 -1.41
N LYS A 43 -4.57 19.57 -1.59
CA LYS A 43 -5.72 18.92 -2.22
C LYS A 43 -5.89 17.49 -1.75
N SER A 44 -7.15 17.07 -1.78
CA SER A 44 -7.56 15.68 -1.59
C SER A 44 -8.19 15.15 -2.86
N VAL A 45 -8.07 13.85 -3.08
CA VAL A 45 -8.85 13.11 -4.07
C VAL A 45 -9.30 11.79 -3.47
N THR A 46 -10.51 11.38 -3.82
CA THR A 46 -11.07 10.10 -3.40
C THR A 46 -11.27 9.21 -4.60
N VAL A 47 -10.82 7.96 -4.48
CA VAL A 47 -11.22 6.86 -5.37
C VAL A 47 -12.25 5.98 -4.65
N THR A 48 -13.24 5.50 -5.38
CA THR A 48 -14.34 4.67 -4.85
C THR A 48 -14.29 3.30 -5.51
N CYS A 49 -14.49 2.25 -4.74
CA CYS A 49 -14.65 0.89 -5.27
C CYS A 49 -16.03 0.71 -5.92
N PRO A 50 -16.19 -0.25 -6.84
CA PRO A 50 -17.50 -0.64 -7.35
C PRO A 50 -18.48 -1.00 -6.23
N ASN A 51 -19.79 -0.91 -6.52
CA ASN A 51 -20.82 -1.22 -5.52
C ASN A 51 -20.67 -2.65 -4.99
N GLY A 52 -20.67 -2.78 -3.66
CA GLY A 52 -20.49 -4.07 -2.97
C GLY A 52 -19.02 -4.52 -2.83
N TRP A 53 -18.09 -3.85 -3.50
CA TRP A 53 -16.66 -4.14 -3.38
C TRP A 53 -16.03 -3.30 -2.28
N LYS A 54 -14.93 -3.79 -1.72
CA LYS A 54 -14.21 -3.17 -0.62
C LYS A 54 -12.75 -2.96 -0.99
N VAL A 55 -12.16 -1.90 -0.45
CA VAL A 55 -10.72 -1.67 -0.54
C VAL A 55 -10.00 -2.79 0.20
N VAL A 56 -9.05 -3.43 -0.48
CA VAL A 56 -8.13 -4.43 0.08
C VAL A 56 -6.69 -3.95 0.11
N GLY A 57 -6.37 -2.93 -0.70
CA GLY A 57 -5.07 -2.28 -0.69
C GLY A 57 -5.15 -0.82 -1.11
N THR A 58 -4.18 -0.03 -0.69
CA THR A 58 -4.17 1.41 -0.95
C THR A 58 -2.88 1.85 -1.64
N GLY A 59 -2.93 3.04 -2.22
CA GLY A 59 -1.75 3.78 -2.62
C GLY A 59 -2.07 5.25 -2.85
N GLY A 60 -1.02 6.03 -3.00
CA GLY A 60 -1.10 7.45 -3.33
C GLY A 60 0.15 7.88 -4.10
N ALA A 61 -0.02 8.88 -4.96
CA ALA A 61 1.09 9.53 -5.64
C ALA A 61 0.88 11.04 -5.76
N VAL A 62 1.98 11.76 -5.82
CA VAL A 62 2.04 13.21 -6.03
C VAL A 62 2.95 13.52 -7.21
N THR A 63 2.64 14.59 -7.93
CA THR A 63 3.57 15.18 -8.91
C THR A 63 4.18 16.46 -8.36
N GLY A 64 5.19 16.99 -9.05
CA GLY A 64 5.84 18.24 -8.70
C GLY A 64 6.86 18.10 -7.57
N ASP A 65 7.73 19.10 -7.46
CA ASP A 65 8.69 19.18 -6.38
C ASP A 65 8.04 19.72 -5.11
N ARG A 66 8.53 19.28 -3.96
CA ARG A 66 8.10 19.72 -2.63
C ARG A 66 6.64 19.44 -2.32
N THR A 67 6.10 18.37 -2.89
CA THR A 67 4.79 17.84 -2.56
C THR A 67 4.96 16.56 -1.75
N ALA A 68 4.11 16.37 -0.76
CA ALA A 68 4.18 15.23 0.13
C ALA A 68 2.80 14.70 0.44
N ILE A 69 2.67 13.38 0.42
CA ILE A 69 1.47 12.71 0.92
C ILE A 69 1.46 12.82 2.44
N THR A 70 0.36 13.33 2.97
CA THR A 70 0.12 13.44 4.42
C THR A 70 -1.03 12.55 4.88
N ARG A 71 -1.81 12.00 3.93
CA ARG A 71 -2.89 11.06 4.19
C ARG A 71 -3.04 10.06 3.06
N ILE A 72 -3.13 8.79 3.41
CA ILE A 72 -3.74 7.70 2.63
C ILE A 72 -4.71 7.01 3.58
N LYS A 73 -5.99 7.36 3.47
CA LYS A 73 -7.03 6.96 4.42
C LYS A 73 -8.10 6.12 3.73
N PRO A 74 -8.19 4.82 4.02
CA PRO A 74 -9.38 4.05 3.69
C PRO A 74 -10.61 4.65 4.39
N LYS A 75 -11.75 4.70 3.70
CA LYS A 75 -13.03 5.02 4.34
C LYS A 75 -13.36 3.95 5.38
N ALA A 76 -14.10 4.34 6.42
CA ALA A 76 -14.44 3.44 7.53
C ALA A 76 -15.21 2.18 7.08
N ASP A 77 -16.02 2.31 6.03
CA ASP A 77 -16.77 1.21 5.41
C ASP A 77 -15.98 0.50 4.29
N LEU A 78 -14.71 0.86 4.08
CA LEU A 78 -13.85 0.39 3.00
C LEU A 78 -14.44 0.58 1.59
N SER A 79 -15.35 1.55 1.38
CA SER A 79 -15.90 1.84 0.04
C SER A 79 -14.96 2.64 -0.87
N GLY A 80 -13.83 3.13 -0.35
CA GLY A 80 -12.88 3.92 -1.12
C GLY A 80 -11.69 4.39 -0.30
N VAL A 81 -10.77 5.08 -0.95
CA VAL A 81 -9.55 5.65 -0.35
C VAL A 81 -9.50 7.13 -0.65
N GLU A 82 -9.27 7.93 0.39
CA GLU A 82 -8.92 9.35 0.26
C GLU A 82 -7.40 9.51 0.39
N VAL A 83 -6.81 10.23 -0.56
CA VAL A 83 -5.41 10.68 -0.46
C VAL A 83 -5.39 12.19 -0.35
N HIS A 84 -4.66 12.71 0.64
CA HIS A 84 -4.38 14.13 0.81
C HIS A 84 -2.89 14.37 0.71
N ALA A 85 -2.52 15.47 0.06
CA ALA A 85 -1.15 15.92 -0.01
C ALA A 85 -1.07 17.43 0.17
N THR A 86 0.09 17.86 0.62
CA THR A 86 0.43 19.26 0.86
C THR A 86 1.79 19.56 0.25
N GLU A 87 2.04 20.84 0.03
CA GLU A 87 3.39 21.31 -0.22
C GLU A 87 4.19 21.38 1.09
N PHE A 88 5.52 21.27 1.01
CA PHE A 88 6.42 21.41 2.15
C PHE A 88 7.55 22.41 1.89
N GLY A 89 8.25 22.80 2.96
CA GLY A 89 9.32 23.80 2.89
C GLY A 89 8.77 25.14 2.41
N SER A 90 9.37 25.71 1.37
CA SER A 90 8.87 26.94 0.73
C SER A 90 7.79 26.70 -0.33
N GLY A 91 7.31 25.46 -0.47
CA GLY A 91 6.34 25.06 -1.49
C GLY A 91 6.83 25.12 -2.93
N THR A 92 5.89 25.07 -3.87
CA THR A 92 6.12 25.12 -5.32
C THR A 92 5.19 26.11 -6.01
N PRO A 93 5.67 26.95 -6.94
CA PRO A 93 4.81 27.82 -7.75
C PRO A 93 4.15 27.06 -8.92
N LEU A 94 4.55 25.82 -9.18
CA LEU A 94 4.05 25.02 -10.31
C LEU A 94 2.83 24.21 -9.90
N PRO A 95 1.86 24.01 -10.81
CA PRO A 95 0.72 23.16 -10.53
C PRO A 95 1.15 21.70 -10.42
N TRP A 96 0.49 20.97 -9.53
CA TRP A 96 0.76 19.55 -9.26
C TRP A 96 -0.54 18.79 -9.03
N THR A 97 -0.47 17.46 -8.99
CA THR A 97 -1.61 16.55 -8.86
C THR A 97 -1.41 15.56 -7.73
N VAL A 98 -2.53 15.07 -7.18
CA VAL A 98 -2.59 13.90 -6.31
C VAL A 98 -3.33 12.81 -7.04
N THR A 99 -2.86 11.57 -6.95
CA THR A 99 -3.59 10.38 -7.39
C THR A 99 -3.85 9.47 -6.21
N ALA A 100 -5.11 9.13 -5.97
CA ALA A 100 -5.49 8.06 -5.04
C ALA A 100 -5.57 6.73 -5.80
N ARG A 101 -5.10 5.66 -5.19
CA ARG A 101 -5.19 4.28 -5.69
C ARG A 101 -5.90 3.41 -4.66
N ALA A 102 -6.81 2.58 -5.14
CA ALA A 102 -7.44 1.54 -4.35
C ALA A 102 -7.45 0.25 -5.16
N ASN A 103 -6.92 -0.80 -4.57
CA ASN A 103 -7.17 -2.15 -5.05
C ASN A 103 -8.43 -2.65 -4.33
N CYS A 104 -9.44 -3.00 -5.11
CA CYS A 104 -10.77 -3.36 -4.64
C CYS A 104 -11.03 -4.85 -4.91
N ALA A 105 -11.76 -5.51 -4.02
CA ALA A 105 -12.20 -6.89 -4.20
C ALA A 105 -13.58 -7.10 -3.55
N PRO A 106 -14.37 -8.08 -4.00
CA PRO A 106 -15.53 -8.55 -3.24
C PRO A 106 -15.09 -9.29 -1.97
N GLY A 107 -15.91 -9.28 -0.94
CA GLY A 107 -15.72 -10.07 0.28
C GLY A 107 -15.82 -9.29 1.59
N ASP A 108 -15.56 -10.01 2.69
CA ASP A 108 -15.66 -9.48 4.05
C ASP A 108 -14.29 -9.00 4.55
N PHE A 109 -14.18 -7.68 4.70
CA PHE A 109 -12.99 -7.01 5.19
C PHE A 109 -13.35 -6.06 6.33
N SER A 110 -12.37 -5.79 7.18
CA SER A 110 -12.51 -4.87 8.32
C SER A 110 -11.38 -3.86 8.34
N LEU A 111 -11.66 -2.68 8.87
CA LEU A 111 -10.65 -1.64 9.07
C LEU A 111 -10.27 -1.61 10.55
N ALA A 112 -9.00 -1.88 10.85
CA ALA A 112 -8.41 -1.57 12.15
C ALA A 112 -7.68 -0.24 12.06
N SER A 113 -7.73 0.55 13.13
CA SER A 113 -6.98 1.80 13.21
C SER A 113 -6.47 2.08 14.62
N LYS A 114 -5.38 2.83 14.70
CA LYS A 114 -4.80 3.29 15.97
C LYS A 114 -4.19 4.66 15.77
N ASN A 115 -4.45 5.57 16.70
CA ASN A 115 -3.78 6.86 16.79
C ASN A 115 -2.63 6.80 17.81
N GLY A 116 -1.54 7.52 17.53
CA GLY A 116 -0.37 7.67 18.39
C GLY A 116 0.38 8.96 18.08
N ALA A 117 1.22 9.42 19.00
CA ALA A 117 1.83 10.76 18.91
C ALA A 117 2.74 10.94 17.67
N GLN A 118 3.67 10.01 17.42
CA GLN A 118 4.56 10.06 16.24
C GLN A 118 4.68 8.71 15.54
N THR A 119 4.35 7.65 16.28
CA THR A 119 4.25 6.27 15.80
C THR A 119 2.89 5.73 16.22
N ALA A 120 2.24 5.00 15.33
CA ALA A 120 1.00 4.29 15.60
C ALA A 120 1.03 2.89 15.02
N GLU A 121 0.41 1.96 15.74
CA GLU A 121 0.36 0.54 15.39
C GLU A 121 -1.07 0.03 15.48
N ALA A 122 -1.69 -0.22 14.32
CA ALA A 122 -3.03 -0.79 14.24
C ALA A 122 -2.92 -2.31 14.08
N SER A 123 -3.55 -3.07 14.97
CA SER A 123 -3.54 -4.53 14.91
C SER A 123 -4.79 -5.10 14.25
N CYS A 124 -4.61 -6.05 13.35
CA CYS A 124 -5.71 -6.80 12.78
C CYS A 124 -6.34 -7.75 13.80
N PRO A 125 -7.67 -7.98 13.73
CA PRO A 125 -8.36 -8.96 14.56
C PRO A 125 -7.74 -10.36 14.44
N THR A 126 -7.84 -11.15 15.51
CA THR A 126 -7.35 -12.54 15.52
C THR A 126 -7.92 -13.34 14.34
N GLY A 127 -7.05 -14.09 13.67
CA GLY A 127 -7.42 -14.91 12.50
C GLY A 127 -7.51 -14.14 11.18
N THR A 128 -7.15 -12.85 11.16
CA THR A 128 -7.05 -12.04 9.94
C THR A 128 -5.61 -11.55 9.71
N LYS A 129 -5.31 -11.16 8.48
CA LYS A 129 -4.04 -10.55 8.07
C LYS A 129 -4.29 -9.17 7.47
N SER A 130 -3.31 -8.28 7.60
CA SER A 130 -3.29 -6.98 6.93
C SER A 130 -3.03 -7.20 5.44
N LEU A 131 -4.03 -6.88 4.62
CA LEU A 131 -3.98 -6.91 3.15
C LEU A 131 -3.51 -5.58 2.59
N GLY A 132 -3.85 -4.50 3.28
CA GLY A 132 -3.47 -3.15 2.93
C GLY A 132 -3.22 -2.29 4.15
N VAL A 133 -2.57 -1.16 3.94
CA VAL A 133 -2.20 -0.21 4.98
C VAL A 133 -2.57 1.22 4.58
N GLY A 134 -2.71 2.11 5.55
CA GLY A 134 -2.86 3.56 5.33
C GLY A 134 -2.29 4.35 6.51
N ALA A 135 -2.08 5.65 6.30
CA ALA A 135 -1.64 6.57 7.34
C ALA A 135 -2.33 7.93 7.22
N GLU A 136 -2.49 8.63 8.32
CA GLU A 136 -2.97 10.01 8.35
C GLU A 136 -2.23 10.78 9.43
N ILE A 137 -1.67 11.93 9.06
CA ILE A 137 -1.23 12.92 10.03
C ILE A 137 -2.45 13.74 10.48
N VAL A 138 -2.62 13.91 11.78
CA VAL A 138 -3.76 14.60 12.42
C VAL A 138 -3.24 15.81 13.18
N ASP A 139 -3.95 16.94 13.02
CA ASP A 139 -3.66 18.22 13.70
C ASP A 139 -2.22 18.73 13.53
N ALA A 140 -1.62 18.48 12.35
CA ALA A 140 -0.27 18.91 12.05
C ALA A 140 -0.14 20.41 11.76
N VAL A 141 1.00 20.94 12.17
CA VAL A 141 1.56 22.20 11.70
C VAL A 141 2.47 21.95 10.48
N ASN A 142 2.84 23.02 9.78
CA ASN A 142 3.79 22.94 8.67
C ASN A 142 5.09 22.21 9.08
N GLY A 143 5.51 21.24 8.27
CA GLY A 143 6.76 20.50 8.46
C GLY A 143 6.62 19.10 9.06
N VAL A 144 5.41 18.67 9.43
CA VAL A 144 5.14 17.26 9.78
C VAL A 144 4.91 16.44 8.51
N HIS A 145 5.53 15.27 8.41
CA HIS A 145 5.52 14.44 7.20
C HIS A 145 5.62 12.96 7.53
N LEU A 146 5.06 12.12 6.66
CA LEU A 146 5.13 10.67 6.80
C LEU A 146 6.53 10.17 6.44
N THR A 147 7.07 9.31 7.29
CA THR A 147 8.36 8.64 7.11
C THR A 147 8.21 7.12 7.06
N HIS A 148 7.11 6.58 7.58
CA HIS A 148 6.81 5.16 7.54
C HIS A 148 5.31 4.90 7.36
N LEU A 149 4.99 3.98 6.47
CA LEU A 149 3.68 3.38 6.33
C LEU A 149 3.88 1.96 5.78
N ALA A 150 3.81 0.93 6.63
CA ALA A 150 4.03 -0.43 6.19
C ALA A 150 3.23 -1.46 7.00
N PRO A 151 3.01 -2.66 6.44
CA PRO A 151 2.46 -3.78 7.20
C PRO A 151 3.41 -4.19 8.34
N GLN A 152 2.85 -4.57 9.47
CA GLN A 152 3.60 -5.20 10.55
C GLN A 152 4.12 -6.57 10.14
N GLY A 153 5.16 -7.05 10.83
CA GLY A 153 5.70 -8.40 10.64
C GLY A 153 4.62 -9.48 10.72
N ASN A 154 4.68 -10.46 9.80
CA ASN A 154 3.66 -11.50 9.62
C ASN A 154 2.26 -10.97 9.28
N LEU A 155 2.16 -9.74 8.73
CA LEU A 155 0.89 -9.09 8.36
C LEU A 155 -0.10 -8.98 9.52
N LYS A 156 0.38 -8.76 10.75
CA LYS A 156 -0.49 -8.65 11.93
C LYS A 156 -1.23 -7.32 12.05
N GLY A 157 -0.95 -6.36 11.17
CA GLY A 157 -1.45 -5.01 11.27
C GLY A 157 -0.68 -4.04 10.39
N ALA A 158 -0.74 -2.76 10.74
CA ALA A 158 -0.05 -1.67 10.06
C ALA A 158 0.70 -0.79 11.07
N THR A 159 1.85 -0.29 10.66
CA THR A 159 2.61 0.74 11.36
C THR A 159 2.63 2.01 10.52
N ALA A 160 2.43 3.15 11.16
CA ALA A 160 2.63 4.47 10.58
C ALA A 160 3.54 5.30 11.48
N GLU A 161 4.48 6.01 10.86
CA GLU A 161 5.36 6.96 11.55
C GLU A 161 5.41 8.28 10.77
N ALA A 162 5.49 9.36 11.53
CA ALA A 162 5.68 10.70 11.02
C ALA A 162 6.75 11.41 11.83
N GLU A 163 7.47 12.32 11.17
CA GLU A 163 8.43 13.20 11.80
C GLU A 163 8.03 14.66 11.59
N GLY A 164 8.41 15.53 12.52
CA GLY A 164 8.11 16.95 12.44
C GLY A 164 8.57 17.73 13.67
N PRO A 165 8.34 19.06 13.69
CA PRO A 165 8.59 19.88 14.87
C PRO A 165 7.83 19.38 16.11
N ALA A 166 8.32 19.72 17.31
CA ALA A 166 7.59 19.43 18.54
C ALA A 166 6.19 20.08 18.50
N GLY A 167 5.16 19.34 18.95
CA GLY A 167 3.78 19.80 18.91
C GLY A 167 2.81 18.74 19.42
N THR A 168 1.51 19.02 19.29
CA THR A 168 0.41 18.15 19.72
C THR A 168 -0.20 17.33 18.59
N TRP A 169 0.46 17.29 17.43
CA TRP A 169 0.03 16.50 16.29
C TRP A 169 0.18 15.01 16.58
N SER A 170 -0.54 14.19 15.82
CA SER A 170 -0.49 12.73 15.93
C SER A 170 -0.50 12.06 14.56
N VAL A 171 -0.19 10.77 14.51
CA VAL A 171 -0.34 9.91 13.34
C VAL A 171 -1.35 8.81 13.63
N THR A 172 -2.18 8.48 12.65
CA THR A 172 -3.09 7.35 12.68
C THR A 172 -2.63 6.30 11.69
N ALA A 173 -2.41 5.07 12.16
CA ALA A 173 -2.18 3.90 11.31
C ALA A 173 -3.52 3.23 10.98
N TYR A 174 -3.66 2.78 9.74
CA TYR A 174 -4.81 2.02 9.24
C TYR A 174 -4.35 0.68 8.70
N ALA A 175 -5.00 -0.41 9.13
CA ALA A 175 -4.80 -1.75 8.61
C ALA A 175 -6.11 -2.27 8.02
N ILE A 176 -6.07 -2.69 6.75
CA ILE A 176 -7.19 -3.34 6.08
C ILE A 176 -7.03 -4.84 6.30
N CYS A 177 -7.93 -5.43 7.08
CA CYS A 177 -7.80 -6.78 7.61
C CYS A 177 -8.81 -7.71 6.96
N GLY A 178 -8.33 -8.87 6.51
CA GLY A 178 -9.17 -9.92 5.93
C GLY A 178 -8.59 -11.30 6.16
N LYS A 179 -9.37 -12.33 5.89
CA LYS A 179 -8.86 -13.70 5.82
C LYS A 179 -8.15 -13.88 4.48
N SER A 180 -6.85 -14.16 4.52
CA SER A 180 -6.10 -14.58 3.34
C SER A 180 -5.05 -15.62 3.73
N SER A 181 -5.25 -16.85 3.26
CA SER A 181 -4.31 -17.95 3.45
C SER A 181 -3.01 -17.72 2.66
N GLY A 182 -3.07 -16.98 1.55
CA GLY A 182 -1.95 -16.72 0.64
C GLY A 182 -1.23 -15.38 0.82
N ALA A 183 -1.72 -14.47 1.67
CA ALA A 183 -1.08 -13.17 1.81
C ALA A 183 0.32 -13.27 2.44
N VAL A 184 1.31 -12.65 1.78
CA VAL A 184 2.71 -12.58 2.19
C VAL A 184 3.24 -11.14 2.14
N LEU A 185 4.16 -10.82 3.04
CA LEU A 185 4.88 -9.55 3.05
C LEU A 185 6.18 -9.69 2.26
N ARG A 186 6.40 -8.82 1.28
CA ARG A 186 7.68 -8.65 0.58
C ARG A 186 8.26 -7.29 0.94
N SER A 187 9.56 -7.25 1.24
CA SER A 187 10.30 -6.01 1.51
C SER A 187 11.45 -5.90 0.53
N GLY A 188 11.64 -4.71 -0.04
CA GLY A 188 12.91 -4.36 -0.65
C GLY A 188 13.96 -4.23 0.45
N GLY A 189 15.23 -4.50 0.13
CA GLY A 189 16.33 -4.14 1.03
C GLY A 189 16.45 -2.62 1.13
N SER A 190 16.73 -2.12 2.34
CA SER A 190 17.00 -0.69 2.55
C SER A 190 18.17 -0.25 1.66
N SER A 191 17.92 0.79 0.86
CA SER A 191 18.89 1.32 -0.09
C SER A 191 19.23 2.75 0.27
N VAL A 192 20.51 3.10 0.23
CA VAL A 192 20.98 4.48 0.43
C VAL A 192 20.77 5.28 -0.85
N VAL A 193 20.18 6.47 -0.72
CA VAL A 193 20.04 7.46 -1.79
C VAL A 193 20.95 8.64 -1.49
N ILE A 194 21.64 9.11 -2.53
CA ILE A 194 22.45 10.33 -2.49
C ILE A 194 21.84 11.30 -3.50
N GLY A 195 21.17 12.34 -3.01
CA GLY A 195 20.52 13.35 -3.84
C GLY A 195 19.10 13.70 -3.40
N PRO A 196 18.42 14.58 -4.16
CA PRO A 196 17.13 15.15 -3.78
C PRO A 196 15.99 14.14 -3.82
N ASN A 197 16.01 13.21 -4.77
CA ASN A 197 14.89 12.31 -5.05
C ASN A 197 15.40 10.87 -5.18
N GLY A 198 14.54 9.91 -4.86
CA GLY A 198 14.86 8.49 -4.92
C GLY A 198 13.62 7.66 -5.17
N SER A 199 13.80 6.53 -5.85
CA SER A 199 12.74 5.57 -6.13
C SER A 199 13.26 4.16 -5.92
N LYS A 200 12.42 3.29 -5.39
CA LYS A 200 12.70 1.87 -5.20
C LYS A 200 11.41 1.07 -5.33
N SER A 201 11.53 -0.16 -5.79
CA SER A 201 10.42 -1.10 -5.83
C SER A 201 10.76 -2.44 -5.21
N VAL A 202 9.72 -3.19 -4.86
CA VAL A 202 9.78 -4.61 -4.50
C VAL A 202 8.68 -5.35 -5.26
N SER A 203 9.05 -6.47 -5.87
CA SER A 203 8.13 -7.31 -6.62
C SER A 203 7.58 -8.47 -5.79
N CYS A 204 6.37 -8.89 -6.12
CA CYS A 204 5.84 -10.19 -5.71
C CYS A 204 6.53 -11.33 -6.47
N GLN A 205 6.40 -12.57 -5.99
CA GLN A 205 7.07 -13.73 -6.58
C GLN A 205 6.10 -14.64 -7.33
N GLY A 206 6.55 -15.21 -8.46
CA GLY A 206 5.73 -16.12 -9.26
C GLY A 206 4.46 -15.44 -9.73
N ASP A 207 3.31 -16.09 -9.48
CA ASP A 207 1.98 -15.61 -9.88
C ASP A 207 1.32 -14.70 -8.84
N GLU A 208 2.03 -14.35 -7.75
CA GLU A 208 1.54 -13.41 -6.76
C GLU A 208 1.30 -12.01 -7.37
N LYS A 209 0.14 -11.42 -7.07
CA LYS A 209 -0.21 -10.03 -7.38
C LYS A 209 0.02 -9.12 -6.18
N VAL A 210 0.37 -7.86 -6.44
CA VAL A 210 0.47 -6.83 -5.39
C VAL A 210 -0.93 -6.39 -4.99
N ILE A 211 -1.29 -6.62 -3.73
CA ILE A 211 -2.52 -6.09 -3.14
C ILE A 211 -2.31 -4.66 -2.68
N SER A 212 -1.23 -4.38 -1.95
CA SER A 212 -0.98 -3.06 -1.37
C SER A 212 0.50 -2.73 -1.37
N ALA A 213 0.80 -1.45 -1.49
CA ALA A 213 2.14 -0.92 -1.29
C ALA A 213 2.27 -0.28 0.09
N GLY A 214 3.51 -0.23 0.57
CA GLY A 214 3.95 0.50 1.75
C GLY A 214 5.39 0.97 1.56
N GLY A 215 5.90 1.76 2.48
CA GLY A 215 7.23 2.32 2.38
C GLY A 215 7.76 2.92 3.65
N SER A 216 9.08 2.99 3.72
CA SER A 216 9.80 3.74 4.75
C SER A 216 10.93 4.55 4.13
N VAL A 217 11.08 5.77 4.62
CA VAL A 217 12.22 6.64 4.35
C VAL A 217 12.85 7.08 5.67
N ALA A 218 14.16 7.27 5.69
CA ALA A 218 14.87 7.78 6.87
C ALA A 218 16.02 8.70 6.47
N GLY A 219 16.48 9.56 7.38
CA GLY A 219 17.58 10.50 7.11
C GLY A 219 17.12 11.79 6.44
N LYS A 220 16.05 12.42 6.97
CA LYS A 220 15.45 13.67 6.45
C LYS A 220 14.82 13.54 5.06
N ALA A 221 14.15 12.43 4.81
CA ALA A 221 13.36 12.22 3.60
C ALA A 221 11.88 12.14 3.93
N ILE A 222 11.06 12.45 2.93
CA ILE A 222 9.60 12.40 2.97
C ILE A 222 9.12 11.39 1.94
N ILE A 223 8.07 10.64 2.28
CA ILE A 223 7.38 9.77 1.31
C ILE A 223 6.69 10.63 0.25
N GLY A 224 7.06 10.40 -1.01
CA GLY A 224 6.41 10.98 -2.18
C GLY A 224 5.25 10.09 -2.62
N ASP A 225 5.57 8.95 -3.22
CA ASP A 225 4.61 8.01 -3.78
C ASP A 225 4.68 6.66 -3.08
N VAL A 226 3.53 6.02 -2.90
CA VAL A 226 3.38 4.63 -2.46
C VAL A 226 2.35 3.98 -3.37
N LEU A 227 2.80 3.19 -4.33
CA LEU A 227 1.94 2.72 -5.43
C LEU A 227 2.00 1.19 -5.57
N PRO A 228 0.86 0.48 -5.41
CA PRO A 228 0.74 -0.88 -5.93
C PRO A 228 0.54 -0.80 -7.45
N TYR A 229 1.46 -1.36 -8.23
CA TYR A 229 1.38 -1.36 -9.69
C TYR A 229 1.78 -2.72 -10.25
N GLU A 230 0.87 -3.37 -10.97
CA GLU A 230 1.11 -4.68 -11.59
C GLU A 230 1.63 -5.68 -10.54
N SER A 231 2.84 -6.22 -10.75
CA SER A 231 3.54 -7.16 -9.88
C SER A 231 4.53 -6.50 -8.91
N ALA A 232 4.58 -5.15 -8.82
CA ALA A 232 5.50 -4.46 -7.92
C ALA A 232 4.86 -3.32 -7.09
N ALA A 233 5.32 -3.18 -5.84
CA ALA A 233 5.08 -1.97 -5.06
C ALA A 233 6.22 -0.98 -5.29
N TRP A 234 5.86 0.25 -5.62
CA TRP A 234 6.79 1.36 -5.81
C TRP A 234 6.73 2.34 -4.65
N LEU A 235 7.89 2.81 -4.24
CA LEU A 235 8.08 3.86 -3.25
C LEU A 235 8.97 4.94 -3.87
N THR A 236 8.53 6.18 -3.79
CA THR A 236 9.40 7.33 -4.05
C THR A 236 9.54 8.18 -2.79
N GLY A 237 10.62 8.94 -2.72
CA GLY A 237 10.85 9.89 -1.64
C GLY A 237 11.66 11.07 -2.08
N GLN A 238 11.51 12.16 -1.33
CA GLN A 238 12.22 13.41 -1.55
C GLN A 238 12.89 13.86 -0.25
N ALA A 239 14.14 14.31 -0.34
CA ALA A 239 14.86 14.89 0.78
C ALA A 239 14.32 16.28 1.13
N ARG A 240 14.15 16.55 2.43
CA ARG A 240 13.49 17.75 2.97
C ARG A 240 14.19 19.07 2.64
N ASP A 241 15.52 19.05 2.66
CA ASP A 241 16.36 20.24 2.57
C ASP A 241 16.96 20.40 1.15
N ALA A 242 16.44 19.67 0.16
CA ALA A 242 17.09 19.54 -1.13
C ALA A 242 16.75 20.71 -2.07
N GLN A 243 17.61 21.72 -2.08
CA GLN A 243 17.65 22.70 -3.17
C GLN A 243 18.69 22.32 -4.22
N THR A 244 19.83 21.73 -3.83
CA THR A 244 20.90 21.26 -4.76
C THR A 244 21.94 20.32 -4.10
N GLN A 245 21.76 19.89 -2.84
CA GLN A 245 22.82 19.23 -2.05
C GLN A 245 22.82 17.70 -2.14
N GLN A 246 24.01 17.09 -1.97
CA GLN A 246 24.19 15.65 -1.75
C GLN A 246 23.68 15.26 -0.35
N ILE A 247 22.36 15.12 -0.21
CA ILE A 247 21.74 14.63 1.01
C ILE A 247 21.75 13.10 0.96
N ARG A 248 22.17 12.48 2.07
CA ARG A 248 22.19 11.03 2.24
C ARG A 248 21.00 10.59 3.08
N TRP A 249 20.18 9.72 2.53
CA TRP A 249 18.98 9.18 3.17
C TRP A 249 18.76 7.73 2.73
N SER A 250 17.80 7.01 3.30
CA SER A 250 17.50 5.62 2.95
C SER A 250 16.04 5.42 2.60
N ILE A 251 15.78 4.43 1.73
CA ILE A 251 14.45 4.07 1.22
C ILE A 251 14.24 2.55 1.27
N THR A 252 13.06 2.13 1.72
CA THR A 252 12.67 0.71 1.83
C THR A 252 11.21 0.53 1.39
N PRO A 253 10.94 -0.08 0.21
CA PRO A 253 9.58 -0.37 -0.24
C PRO A 253 9.05 -1.67 0.38
N TYR A 254 7.74 -1.73 0.58
CA TYR A 254 7.02 -2.92 1.05
C TYR A 254 5.86 -3.25 0.10
N ALA A 255 5.60 -4.53 -0.13
CA ALA A 255 4.42 -5.03 -0.83
C ALA A 255 3.71 -6.06 0.04
N VAL A 256 2.39 -5.98 0.11
CA VAL A 256 1.56 -7.13 0.46
C VAL A 256 1.18 -7.82 -0.85
N CYS A 257 1.53 -9.09 -0.95
CA CYS A 257 1.31 -9.93 -2.12
C CYS A 257 0.32 -11.04 -1.81
N SER A 258 -0.45 -11.47 -2.80
CA SER A 258 -1.28 -12.68 -2.72
C SER A 258 -1.29 -13.38 -4.06
N LEU A 259 -1.36 -14.70 -4.04
CA LEU A 259 -1.84 -15.51 -5.16
C LEU A 259 -3.28 -15.12 -5.49
#